data_AF-A0A9E1YFI4-F1
#
_entry.id   AF-A0A9E1YFI4-F1
#
_cell.length_a   1.000
_cell.length_b   1.000
_cell.length_c   1.000
_cell.angle_alpha   90.00
_cell.angle_beta   90.00
_cell.angle_gamma   90.00
#
_symmetry.space_group_name_H-M   'P 1'
#
loop_
_entity.id
_entity.type
_entity.pdbx_description
1 polymer ?
#
loop_
_entity_poly.entity_id
_entity_poly.type
_entity_poly.pdbx_seq_one_letter_code
_entity_poly.pdbx_strand_id
1 'polypeptide(L)'
;MSALLYRPQHATIDSPQPAVLAVHGYINSRETQSGFAIELARRGIVVLALDQTGHGYSDAPAFAHGFGGPDGLTYLRGLPFVDPQRVGLEGHSMGGWTVLMAAAANPEGYESMVLEGSSTGTFGTNEGTPAFPRNLKLVFSRYDEFSGLMWESAIADNIVETQKLKTLFGSETTIEIGKRYGSTEAGTARELSMPPVTHPGDHLSTEAIGNAVDWFNETLAPDASYSKSNQTWYWKELGTLIALLGIFLIILPICDVLLKGTFSSVVIATPTIYEVTKSSWIIIALITAALPILTFFPVQTLAPLLLPPNLFWSQSITTGIVGWMMVTGAISLVLFLVWLKFFQSNIRFASQCGLGDIEELFKSLLFASSVVLSLYLLVSAIGFFFTVDPRFWVVALKPMSKMQFFQFLAYLPFILGFFVLLGVTLHSQLGKREASTASMMLINSAVLSIGFIVLLIAQYAPLFAGGTLLIASQPLLTIVALQFVPLMILVGIVSTWCFYRTGSIYPGAFVNGIFVCWYITAGQATQSIPFFS
;
A
#
# COMPACT_ATOMS: atom_id res chain seq x y z
N MET A 1 2.23 8.01 19.39
CA MET A 1 1.04 8.27 18.55
C MET A 1 1.36 9.36 17.52
N SER A 2 1.00 9.15 16.25
CA SER A 2 1.16 10.09 15.13
C SER A 2 -0.17 10.33 14.42
N ALA A 3 -0.43 11.57 13.98
CA ALA A 3 -1.65 11.92 13.24
C ALA A 3 -1.46 13.18 12.36
N LEU A 4 -2.34 13.38 11.39
CA LEU A 4 -2.53 14.64 10.67
C LEU A 4 -3.81 15.32 11.15
N LEU A 5 -3.72 16.60 11.51
CA LEU A 5 -4.88 17.39 11.94
C LEU A 5 -5.30 18.35 10.83
N TYR A 6 -6.53 18.20 10.36
CA TYR A 6 -7.18 19.09 9.41
C TYR A 6 -8.12 20.00 10.19
N ARG A 7 -7.70 21.26 10.39
CA ARG A 7 -8.44 22.24 11.17
C ARG A 7 -9.03 23.31 10.24
N PRO A 8 -10.36 23.44 10.15
CA PRO A 8 -10.99 24.58 9.49
C PRO A 8 -10.54 25.90 10.13
N GLN A 9 -10.34 26.95 9.35
CA GLN A 9 -9.82 28.23 9.86
C GLN A 9 -10.69 28.86 10.97
N HIS A 10 -12.00 28.64 10.91
CA HIS A 10 -12.96 29.16 11.89
C HIS A 10 -13.08 28.31 13.17
N ALA A 11 -12.53 27.10 13.20
CA ALA A 11 -12.48 26.29 14.42
C ALA A 11 -11.51 26.94 15.42
N THR A 12 -12.05 27.62 16.43
CA THR A 12 -11.29 28.39 17.43
C THR A 12 -11.77 28.05 18.84
N ILE A 13 -11.07 28.54 19.86
CA ILE A 13 -11.48 28.30 21.26
C ILE A 13 -12.85 28.92 21.54
N ASP A 14 -13.12 30.09 20.96
CA ASP A 14 -14.39 30.82 21.14
C ASP A 14 -15.51 30.31 20.20
N SER A 15 -15.16 29.50 19.20
CA SER A 15 -16.09 28.82 18.30
C SER A 15 -15.63 27.38 18.06
N PRO A 16 -15.83 26.49 19.05
CA PRO A 16 -15.52 25.07 18.89
C PRO A 16 -16.40 24.43 17.82
N GLN A 17 -15.80 23.54 17.04
CA GLN A 17 -16.45 22.90 15.88
C GLN A 17 -16.60 21.38 16.09
N PRO A 18 -17.54 20.72 15.38
CA PRO A 18 -17.60 19.26 15.36
C PRO A 18 -16.28 18.64 14.92
N ALA A 19 -16.04 17.40 15.33
CA ALA A 19 -14.81 16.71 14.99
C ALA A 19 -15.04 15.25 14.56
N VAL A 20 -14.15 14.74 13.73
CA VAL A 20 -14.12 13.33 13.31
C VAL A 20 -12.72 12.74 13.53
N LEU A 21 -12.66 11.60 14.21
CA LEU A 21 -11.48 10.74 14.19
C LEU A 21 -11.57 9.85 12.94
N ALA A 22 -10.63 9.98 12.01
CA ALA A 22 -10.58 9.24 10.76
C ALA A 22 -9.39 8.25 10.78
N VAL A 23 -9.63 6.97 10.50
CA VAL A 23 -8.62 5.91 10.68
C VAL A 23 -8.49 5.02 9.45
N HIS A 24 -7.27 4.81 8.98
CA HIS A 24 -6.95 4.03 7.78
C HIS A 24 -7.02 2.49 8.01
N GLY A 25 -6.95 1.69 6.95
CA GLY A 25 -6.86 0.22 7.00
C GLY A 25 -5.47 -0.37 7.29
N TYR A 26 -5.33 -1.70 7.25
CA TYR A 26 -4.14 -2.43 7.77
C TYR A 26 -2.80 -2.08 7.12
N ILE A 27 -2.70 -1.99 5.79
CA ILE A 27 -1.41 -1.73 5.11
C ILE A 27 -1.27 -0.28 4.64
N ASN A 28 -1.88 0.64 5.41
CA ASN A 28 -1.97 2.06 5.10
C ASN A 28 -1.36 2.94 6.20
N SER A 29 -1.40 4.26 5.99
CA SER A 29 -1.05 5.29 6.95
C SER A 29 -2.04 6.46 6.89
N ARG A 30 -1.93 7.40 7.84
CA ARG A 30 -2.81 8.56 8.02
C ARG A 30 -3.10 9.37 6.75
N GLU A 31 -2.16 9.48 5.80
CA GLU A 31 -2.38 10.26 4.59
C GLU A 31 -3.37 9.57 3.62
N THR A 32 -3.66 8.27 3.79
CA THR A 32 -4.67 7.55 2.99
C THR A 32 -6.07 8.09 3.26
N GLN A 33 -6.33 8.57 4.47
CA GLN A 33 -7.60 9.19 4.86
C GLN A 33 -7.78 10.64 4.35
N SER A 34 -6.85 11.15 3.53
CA SER A 34 -6.88 12.56 3.10
C SER A 34 -8.12 12.93 2.29
N GLY A 35 -8.72 12.02 1.52
CA GLY A 35 -9.96 12.26 0.78
C GLY A 35 -11.11 12.66 1.71
N PHE A 36 -11.38 11.81 2.71
CA PHE A 36 -12.36 12.07 3.76
C PHE A 36 -12.02 13.33 4.57
N ALA A 37 -10.76 13.44 5.00
CA ALA A 37 -10.32 14.54 5.85
C ALA A 37 -10.44 15.92 5.18
N ILE A 38 -10.06 16.04 3.90
CA ILE A 38 -10.20 17.28 3.13
C ILE A 38 -11.67 17.67 3.02
N GLU A 39 -12.56 16.74 2.68
CA GLU A 39 -13.96 17.08 2.44
C GLU A 39 -14.76 17.40 3.70
N LEU A 40 -14.47 16.71 4.80
CA LEU A 40 -15.05 17.02 6.11
C LEU A 40 -14.51 18.36 6.63
N ALA A 41 -13.21 18.62 6.52
CA ALA A 41 -12.64 19.90 6.95
C ALA A 41 -13.14 21.10 6.14
N ARG A 42 -13.38 20.94 4.84
CA ARG A 42 -14.03 21.98 4.02
C ARG A 42 -15.43 22.33 4.51
N ARG A 43 -16.12 21.40 5.18
CA ARG A 43 -17.47 21.57 5.74
C ARG A 43 -17.47 22.04 7.20
N GLY A 44 -16.30 22.39 7.75
CA GLY A 44 -16.20 22.93 9.11
C GLY A 44 -15.97 21.87 10.19
N ILE A 45 -15.70 20.62 9.81
CA ILE A 45 -15.41 19.55 10.77
C ILE A 45 -13.90 19.45 11.00
N VAL A 46 -13.45 19.47 12.26
CA VAL A 46 -12.05 19.18 12.61
C VAL A 46 -11.78 17.69 12.40
N VAL A 47 -10.78 17.32 11.59
CA VAL A 47 -10.47 15.89 11.35
C VAL A 47 -9.10 15.54 11.88
N LEU A 48 -9.02 14.49 12.69
CA LEU A 48 -7.77 13.86 13.09
C LEU A 48 -7.60 12.55 12.33
N ALA A 49 -6.75 12.56 11.30
CA ALA A 49 -6.37 11.35 10.57
C ALA A 49 -5.23 10.65 11.31
N LEU A 50 -5.54 9.53 11.97
CA LEU A 50 -4.65 8.84 12.90
C LEU A 50 -3.81 7.76 12.19
N ASP A 51 -2.50 7.68 12.51
CA ASP A 51 -1.72 6.46 12.28
C ASP A 51 -2.05 5.47 13.42
N GLN A 52 -2.59 4.31 13.08
CA GLN A 52 -2.82 3.23 14.06
C GLN A 52 -1.51 2.82 14.77
N THR A 53 -1.60 2.26 15.97
CA THR A 53 -0.43 1.68 16.66
C THR A 53 0.34 0.75 15.70
N GLY A 54 1.67 0.88 15.63
CA GLY A 54 2.55 0.13 14.73
C GLY A 54 2.47 0.48 13.24
N HIS A 55 1.71 1.51 12.85
CA HIS A 55 1.58 1.97 11.46
C HIS A 55 2.13 3.37 11.28
N GLY A 56 2.50 3.70 10.04
CA GLY A 56 3.05 5.01 9.71
C GLY A 56 4.16 5.43 10.67
N TYR A 57 3.93 6.52 11.41
CA TYR A 57 4.87 7.04 12.41
C TYR A 57 4.42 6.81 13.86
N SER A 58 3.39 6.01 14.10
CA SER A 58 2.99 5.57 15.44
C SER A 58 3.85 4.40 15.93
N ASP A 59 4.14 4.37 17.23
CA ASP A 59 4.99 3.35 17.84
C ASP A 59 4.37 1.95 17.72
N ALA A 60 5.23 0.94 17.54
CA ALA A 60 4.88 -0.48 17.57
C ALA A 60 4.52 -0.97 18.99
N PRO A 61 3.84 -2.14 19.12
CA PRO A 61 3.43 -3.06 18.08
C PRO A 61 2.01 -2.80 17.54
N ALA A 62 1.80 -3.17 16.27
CA ALA A 62 0.48 -3.17 15.65
C ALA A 62 -0.51 -3.99 16.48
N PHE A 63 -1.77 -3.56 16.43
CA PHE A 63 -2.90 -4.16 17.17
C PHE A 63 -2.91 -3.89 18.69
N ALA A 64 -1.87 -3.29 19.26
CA ALA A 64 -1.88 -2.90 20.67
C ALA A 64 -2.75 -1.66 20.94
N HIS A 65 -3.17 -1.51 22.20
CA HIS A 65 -3.91 -0.35 22.71
C HIS A 65 -5.21 -0.04 21.92
N GLY A 66 -5.97 -1.07 21.55
CA GLY A 66 -7.17 -0.88 20.72
C GLY A 66 -6.85 -0.23 19.38
N PHE A 67 -5.71 -0.62 18.79
CA PHE A 67 -5.15 -0.05 17.56
C PHE A 67 -4.81 1.45 17.64
N GLY A 68 -4.84 2.05 18.84
CA GLY A 68 -4.64 3.49 19.08
C GLY A 68 -5.93 4.31 19.03
N GLY A 69 -7.08 3.68 18.80
CA GLY A 69 -8.38 4.34 18.71
C GLY A 69 -8.78 5.12 19.97
N PRO A 70 -8.78 4.50 21.16
CA PRO A 70 -9.13 5.18 22.41
C PRO A 70 -8.26 6.42 22.71
N ASP A 71 -6.95 6.33 22.45
CA ASP A 71 -6.01 7.44 22.65
C ASP A 71 -6.26 8.56 21.63
N GLY A 72 -6.49 8.21 20.37
CA GLY A 72 -6.82 9.17 19.30
C GLY A 72 -8.13 9.92 19.58
N LEU A 73 -9.16 9.22 20.06
CA LEU A 73 -10.43 9.84 20.44
C LEU A 73 -10.26 10.78 21.65
N THR A 74 -9.52 10.33 22.66
CA THR A 74 -9.22 11.14 23.86
C THR A 74 -8.47 12.42 23.48
N TYR A 75 -7.45 12.32 22.63
CA TYR A 75 -6.69 13.46 22.16
C TYR A 75 -7.57 14.44 21.35
N LEU A 76 -8.36 13.94 20.40
CA LEU A 76 -9.25 14.76 19.57
C LEU A 76 -10.23 15.57 20.42
N ARG A 77 -10.89 14.92 21.38
CA ARG A 77 -11.84 15.55 22.31
C ARG A 77 -11.18 16.59 23.23
N GLY A 78 -9.89 16.43 23.51
CA GLY A 78 -9.12 17.35 24.37
C GLY A 78 -8.68 18.64 23.67
N LEU A 79 -8.86 18.76 22.35
CA LEU A 79 -8.49 19.97 21.63
C LEU A 79 -9.47 21.12 21.96
N PRO A 80 -8.98 22.32 22.30
CA PRO A 80 -9.84 23.39 22.84
C PRO A 80 -10.76 24.04 21.80
N PHE A 81 -10.58 23.73 20.51
CA PHE A 81 -11.41 24.18 19.39
C PHE A 81 -12.32 23.07 18.84
N VAL A 82 -12.44 21.95 19.57
CA VAL A 82 -13.35 20.85 19.27
C VAL A 82 -14.52 20.91 20.25
N ASP A 83 -15.73 20.78 19.72
CA ASP A 83 -16.91 20.55 20.52
C ASP A 83 -16.96 19.07 20.96
N PRO A 84 -16.77 18.76 22.25
CA PRO A 84 -16.73 17.38 22.72
C PRO A 84 -18.10 16.70 22.70
N GLN A 85 -19.19 17.40 22.41
CA GLN A 85 -20.49 16.74 22.23
C GLN A 85 -20.61 16.25 20.78
N ARG A 86 -20.24 17.08 19.80
CA ARG A 86 -20.38 16.75 18.36
C ARG A 86 -19.15 16.03 17.79
N VAL A 87 -18.93 14.78 18.21
CA VAL A 87 -17.80 13.95 17.74
C VAL A 87 -18.27 12.74 16.95
N GLY A 88 -17.76 12.62 15.73
CA GLY A 88 -17.94 11.46 14.86
C GLY A 88 -16.69 10.58 14.78
N LEU A 89 -16.91 9.37 14.25
CA LEU A 89 -15.88 8.35 14.09
C LEU A 89 -15.94 7.76 12.67
N GLU A 90 -14.85 7.84 11.92
CA GLU A 90 -14.73 7.23 10.59
C GLU A 90 -13.59 6.22 10.61
N GLY A 91 -13.82 5.05 10.00
CA GLY A 91 -12.77 4.07 9.85
C GLY A 91 -12.93 3.21 8.62
N HIS A 92 -11.86 3.15 7.82
CA HIS A 92 -11.75 2.27 6.66
C HIS A 92 -11.18 0.90 7.04
N SER A 93 -11.83 -0.19 6.65
CA SER A 93 -11.31 -1.55 6.85
C SER A 93 -10.96 -1.81 8.32
N MET A 94 -9.72 -2.16 8.64
CA MET A 94 -9.22 -2.26 10.02
C MET A 94 -9.36 -0.97 10.84
N GLY A 95 -9.36 0.20 10.20
CA GLY A 95 -9.66 1.48 10.84
C GLY A 95 -11.08 1.53 11.41
N GLY A 96 -12.03 0.84 10.77
CA GLY A 96 -13.38 0.66 11.31
C GLY A 96 -13.38 -0.08 12.64
N TRP A 97 -12.54 -1.11 12.78
CA TRP A 97 -12.35 -1.80 14.06
C TRP A 97 -11.68 -0.90 15.10
N THR A 98 -10.73 -0.05 14.68
CA THR A 98 -10.09 0.93 15.56
C THR A 98 -11.10 1.90 16.15
N VAL A 99 -12.00 2.45 15.34
CA VAL A 99 -13.01 3.38 15.84
C VAL A 99 -14.12 2.67 16.64
N LEU A 100 -14.42 1.41 16.36
CA LEU A 100 -15.29 0.59 17.22
C LEU A 100 -14.67 0.34 18.60
N MET A 101 -13.35 0.14 18.68
CA MET A 101 -12.64 0.03 19.96
C MET A 101 -12.65 1.36 20.73
N ALA A 102 -12.50 2.49 20.03
CA ALA A 102 -12.64 3.82 20.62
C ALA A 102 -14.05 4.05 21.18
N ALA A 103 -15.07 3.71 20.41
CA ALA A 103 -16.47 3.78 20.80
C ALA A 103 -16.80 2.91 22.01
N ALA A 104 -16.26 1.68 22.07
CA ALA A 104 -16.47 0.78 23.19
C ALA A 104 -15.76 1.28 24.48
N ALA A 105 -14.56 1.87 24.34
CA ALA A 105 -13.81 2.41 25.46
C ALA A 105 -14.40 3.73 26.01
N ASN A 106 -15.07 4.51 25.16
CA ASN A 106 -15.72 5.77 25.53
C ASN A 106 -17.11 5.90 24.86
N PRO A 107 -18.15 5.25 25.40
CA PRO A 107 -19.49 5.20 24.79
C PRO A 107 -20.22 6.54 24.68
N GLU A 108 -19.86 7.50 25.53
CA GLU A 108 -20.34 8.90 25.51
C GLU A 108 -19.33 9.82 24.80
N GLY A 109 -18.28 9.25 24.23
CA GLY A 109 -17.18 9.94 23.56
C GLY A 109 -17.47 10.31 22.10
N TYR A 110 -18.60 9.88 21.56
CA TYR A 110 -18.99 10.08 20.16
C TYR A 110 -20.52 10.01 20.00
N GLU A 111 -21.03 10.58 18.91
CA GLU A 111 -22.46 10.61 18.59
C GLU A 111 -22.80 9.92 17.26
N SER A 112 -21.80 9.73 16.39
CA SER A 112 -22.00 9.25 15.02
C SER A 112 -20.81 8.45 14.49
N MET A 113 -21.06 7.49 13.61
CA MET A 113 -20.04 6.63 13.02
C MET A 113 -20.25 6.35 11.53
N VAL A 114 -19.15 6.31 10.78
CA VAL A 114 -19.07 5.75 9.43
C VAL A 114 -18.10 4.58 9.47
N LEU A 115 -18.58 3.40 9.08
CA LEU A 115 -17.74 2.24 8.77
C LEU A 115 -17.61 2.15 7.25
N GLU A 116 -16.40 2.35 6.74
CA GLU A 116 -16.08 2.34 5.32
C GLU A 116 -15.35 1.03 4.98
N GLY A 117 -15.90 0.19 4.11
CA GLY A 117 -15.35 -1.14 3.80
C GLY A 117 -15.04 -1.95 5.07
N SER A 118 -15.88 -1.89 6.11
CA SER A 118 -15.59 -2.49 7.43
C SER A 118 -16.82 -3.18 8.02
N SER A 119 -16.69 -3.70 9.24
CA SER A 119 -17.73 -4.45 9.96
C SER A 119 -17.62 -4.36 11.48
N THR A 120 -18.74 -4.62 12.15
CA THR A 120 -18.79 -4.95 13.58
C THR A 120 -18.47 -6.43 13.82
N GLY A 121 -18.30 -6.84 15.08
CA GLY A 121 -18.12 -8.25 15.44
C GLY A 121 -16.91 -8.94 14.79
N THR A 122 -15.87 -8.21 14.42
CA THR A 122 -14.71 -8.75 13.69
C THR A 122 -13.42 -8.32 14.41
N PHE A 123 -12.41 -9.19 14.47
CA PHE A 123 -11.14 -8.92 15.17
C PHE A 123 -11.30 -8.42 16.62
N GLY A 124 -12.28 -8.96 17.34
CA GLY A 124 -12.50 -8.67 18.76
C GLY A 124 -13.29 -7.40 19.05
N THR A 125 -13.81 -6.69 18.04
CA THR A 125 -14.78 -5.61 18.26
C THR A 125 -16.11 -6.16 18.74
N ASN A 126 -16.87 -5.36 19.50
CA ASN A 126 -18.24 -5.69 19.88
C ASN A 126 -19.13 -6.00 18.67
N GLU A 127 -20.09 -6.89 18.88
CA GLU A 127 -21.14 -7.18 17.89
C GLU A 127 -22.00 -5.96 17.61
N GLY A 128 -22.50 -5.89 16.37
CA GLY A 128 -23.44 -4.85 15.96
C GLY A 128 -24.81 -5.07 16.56
N THR A 129 -25.44 -4.00 17.04
CA THR A 129 -26.83 -4.02 17.49
C THR A 129 -27.58 -2.79 16.94
N PRO A 130 -28.92 -2.75 17.03
CA PRO A 130 -29.67 -1.56 16.63
C PRO A 130 -29.29 -0.28 17.40
N ALA A 131 -28.63 -0.41 18.55
CA ALA A 131 -28.15 0.70 19.37
C ALA A 131 -26.62 0.91 19.32
N PHE A 132 -25.82 -0.09 18.94
CA PHE A 132 -24.36 0.00 18.87
C PHE A 132 -23.81 -0.37 17.49
N PRO A 133 -22.90 0.44 16.92
CA PRO A 133 -22.47 1.77 17.40
C PRO A 133 -23.58 2.83 17.27
N ARG A 134 -23.52 3.93 18.04
CA ARG A 134 -24.48 5.05 17.86
C ARG A 134 -24.43 5.59 16.43
N ASN A 135 -25.60 5.84 15.84
CA ASN A 135 -25.79 6.43 14.51
C ASN A 135 -24.74 5.99 13.47
N LEU A 136 -25.03 4.91 12.75
CA LEU A 136 -24.08 4.27 11.86
C LEU A 136 -24.46 4.41 10.38
N LYS A 137 -23.55 4.98 9.61
CA LYS A 137 -23.45 4.74 8.17
C LYS A 137 -22.53 3.56 7.91
N LEU A 138 -23.03 2.57 7.19
CA LEU A 138 -22.18 1.54 6.59
C LEU A 138 -22.01 1.86 5.11
N VAL A 139 -20.78 2.10 4.68
CA VAL A 139 -20.42 2.16 3.27
C VAL A 139 -19.61 0.90 2.97
N PHE A 140 -20.14 0.01 2.14
CA PHE A 140 -19.52 -1.28 1.84
C PHE A 140 -19.62 -1.59 0.35
N SER A 141 -18.50 -1.55 -0.35
CA SER A 141 -18.45 -1.50 -1.81
C SER A 141 -18.97 -2.80 -2.47
N ARG A 142 -19.56 -2.67 -3.66
CA ARG A 142 -20.12 -3.83 -4.41
C ARG A 142 -19.06 -4.83 -4.89
N TYR A 143 -17.81 -4.38 -5.00
CA TYR A 143 -16.67 -5.21 -5.38
C TYR A 143 -15.65 -5.31 -4.23
N ASP A 144 -16.11 -5.26 -2.98
CA ASP A 144 -15.26 -5.41 -1.81
C ASP A 144 -14.75 -6.86 -1.68
N GLU A 145 -13.44 -7.01 -1.57
CA GLU A 145 -12.73 -8.29 -1.49
C GLU A 145 -12.92 -9.03 -0.16
N PHE A 146 -13.45 -8.38 0.88
CA PHE A 146 -13.50 -8.86 2.26
C PHE A 146 -14.91 -9.19 2.78
N SER A 147 -15.93 -9.19 1.91
CA SER A 147 -17.32 -9.45 2.32
C SER A 147 -17.50 -10.74 3.12
N GLY A 148 -16.75 -11.80 2.79
CA GLY A 148 -16.83 -13.09 3.48
C GLY A 148 -16.34 -13.01 4.93
N LEU A 149 -15.28 -12.26 5.16
CA LEU A 149 -14.71 -12.02 6.50
C LEU A 149 -15.59 -11.08 7.31
N MET A 150 -16.06 -10.00 6.70
CA MET A 150 -16.69 -8.88 7.39
C MET A 150 -18.17 -9.09 7.65
N TRP A 151 -18.87 -9.68 6.68
CA TRP A 151 -20.33 -9.80 6.66
C TRP A 151 -20.82 -11.21 6.36
N GLU A 152 -19.95 -12.22 6.40
CA GLU A 152 -20.32 -13.63 6.25
C GLU A 152 -20.98 -13.96 4.90
N SER A 153 -20.68 -13.15 3.87
CA SER A 153 -21.17 -13.37 2.51
C SER A 153 -20.01 -13.48 1.53
N ALA A 154 -19.98 -14.53 0.71
CA ALA A 154 -18.94 -14.69 -0.31
C ALA A 154 -18.98 -13.59 -1.41
N ILE A 155 -20.15 -13.00 -1.65
CA ILE A 155 -20.36 -11.93 -2.64
C ILE A 155 -20.81 -10.68 -1.90
N ALA A 156 -20.14 -9.55 -2.13
CA ALA A 156 -20.41 -8.31 -1.41
C ALA A 156 -21.86 -7.84 -1.58
N ASP A 157 -22.43 -7.91 -2.78
CA ASP A 157 -23.84 -7.54 -3.03
C ASP A 157 -24.85 -8.30 -2.15
N ASN A 158 -24.51 -9.50 -1.70
CA ASN A 158 -25.42 -10.34 -0.90
C ASN A 158 -25.36 -10.04 0.60
N ILE A 159 -24.52 -9.09 1.07
CA ILE A 159 -24.45 -8.77 2.51
C ILE A 159 -25.80 -8.31 3.07
N VAL A 160 -26.66 -7.74 2.21
CA VAL A 160 -28.02 -7.27 2.54
C VAL A 160 -28.93 -8.37 3.09
N GLU A 161 -28.61 -9.63 2.81
CA GLU A 161 -29.40 -10.80 3.20
C GLU A 161 -28.89 -11.45 4.48
N THR A 162 -27.68 -11.09 4.93
CA THR A 162 -26.97 -11.77 6.03
C THR A 162 -27.61 -11.51 7.38
N GLN A 163 -27.59 -12.51 8.27
CA GLN A 163 -28.14 -12.36 9.61
C GLN A 163 -27.37 -11.32 10.42
N LYS A 164 -26.05 -11.25 10.23
CA LYS A 164 -25.19 -10.27 10.88
C LYS A 164 -25.61 -8.83 10.57
N LEU A 165 -25.83 -8.51 9.29
CA LEU A 165 -26.26 -7.17 8.89
C LEU A 165 -27.70 -6.87 9.35
N LYS A 166 -28.61 -7.84 9.21
CA LYS A 166 -29.99 -7.75 9.74
C LYS A 166 -30.03 -7.42 11.22
N THR A 167 -29.19 -8.08 12.02
CA THR A 167 -29.07 -7.86 13.47
C THR A 167 -28.58 -6.45 13.78
N LEU A 168 -27.56 -5.95 13.05
CA LEU A 168 -27.06 -4.59 13.21
C LEU A 168 -28.14 -3.52 12.89
N PHE A 169 -28.98 -3.78 11.89
CA PHE A 169 -30.04 -2.87 11.44
C PHE A 169 -31.36 -3.05 12.21
N GLY A 170 -31.49 -4.09 13.04
CA GLY A 170 -32.74 -4.42 13.72
C GLY A 170 -33.88 -4.79 12.76
N SER A 171 -33.54 -5.44 11.65
CA SER A 171 -34.47 -5.80 10.57
C SER A 171 -34.63 -7.31 10.48
N GLU A 172 -35.87 -7.77 10.34
CA GLU A 172 -36.19 -9.18 10.05
C GLU A 172 -36.15 -9.50 8.54
N THR A 173 -36.14 -8.47 7.70
CA THR A 173 -36.11 -8.59 6.23
C THR A 173 -34.77 -8.13 5.66
N THR A 174 -34.54 -8.40 4.38
CA THR A 174 -33.39 -7.91 3.62
C THR A 174 -33.23 -6.40 3.79
N ILE A 175 -31.98 -5.95 3.94
CA ILE A 175 -31.65 -4.53 4.09
C ILE A 175 -31.75 -3.82 2.74
N GLU A 176 -32.50 -2.73 2.70
CA GLU A 176 -32.63 -1.91 1.50
C GLU A 176 -31.51 -0.88 1.45
N ILE A 177 -30.74 -0.88 0.35
CA ILE A 177 -29.64 0.07 0.14
C ILE A 177 -30.22 1.50 0.06
N GLY A 178 -29.60 2.45 0.77
CA GLY A 178 -30.01 3.86 0.81
C GLY A 178 -31.23 4.15 1.69
N LYS A 179 -31.86 3.14 2.30
CA LYS A 179 -32.96 3.33 3.24
C LYS A 179 -32.44 3.66 4.64
N ARG A 180 -33.00 4.70 5.25
CA ARG A 180 -32.76 5.04 6.66
C ARG A 180 -33.63 4.18 7.57
N TYR A 181 -32.99 3.56 8.57
CA TYR A 181 -33.63 2.85 9.67
C TYR A 181 -33.32 3.59 10.99
N GLY A 182 -34.16 3.41 12.02
CA GLY A 182 -33.98 4.08 13.31
C GLY A 182 -34.12 5.61 13.24
N SER A 183 -33.62 6.31 14.27
CA SER A 183 -33.56 7.78 14.28
C SER A 183 -32.25 8.30 14.87
N THR A 184 -31.84 9.48 14.40
CA THR A 184 -30.62 10.19 14.80
C THR A 184 -30.66 10.59 16.27
N GLU A 185 -31.81 11.06 16.74
CA GLU A 185 -32.03 11.55 18.10
C GLU A 185 -31.94 10.41 19.12
N ALA A 186 -32.36 9.20 18.74
CA ALA A 186 -32.27 8.01 19.58
C ALA A 186 -30.89 7.34 19.52
N GLY A 187 -29.97 7.82 18.67
CA GLY A 187 -28.68 7.16 18.45
C GLY A 187 -28.77 5.85 17.64
N THR A 188 -29.93 5.55 17.05
CA THR A 188 -30.22 4.26 16.40
C THR A 188 -30.24 4.35 14.87
N ALA A 189 -29.90 5.51 14.29
CA ALA A 189 -29.92 5.69 12.85
C ALA A 189 -28.98 4.67 12.17
N ARG A 190 -29.45 4.02 11.10
CA ARG A 190 -28.68 3.10 10.25
C ARG A 190 -28.96 3.34 8.79
N GLU A 191 -27.91 3.32 7.98
CA GLU A 191 -28.04 3.38 6.52
C GLU A 191 -26.90 2.63 5.84
N LEU A 192 -27.22 1.86 4.80
CA LEU A 192 -26.24 1.16 3.97
C LEU A 192 -26.07 1.88 2.63
N SER A 193 -24.84 2.09 2.20
CA SER A 193 -24.49 2.44 0.82
C SER A 193 -23.50 1.41 0.25
N MET A 194 -23.64 1.11 -1.04
CA MET A 194 -22.76 0.16 -1.72
C MET A 194 -22.23 0.76 -3.03
N PRO A 195 -21.18 1.60 -2.97
CA PRO A 195 -20.59 2.19 -4.17
C PRO A 195 -19.97 1.10 -5.06
N PRO A 196 -19.99 1.25 -6.40
CA PRO A 196 -19.51 0.24 -7.35
C PRO A 196 -17.98 0.30 -7.51
N VAL A 197 -17.24 0.23 -6.40
CA VAL A 197 -15.77 0.21 -6.36
C VAL A 197 -15.26 -1.00 -5.59
N THR A 198 -13.94 -1.22 -5.60
CA THR A 198 -13.29 -2.23 -4.76
C THR A 198 -13.01 -1.69 -3.35
N HIS A 199 -12.60 -2.56 -2.42
CA HIS A 199 -12.27 -2.17 -1.05
C HIS A 199 -11.22 -1.04 -0.92
N PRO A 200 -10.07 -1.07 -1.64
CA PRO A 200 -9.17 0.09 -1.64
C PRO A 200 -9.69 1.25 -2.51
N GLY A 201 -10.72 1.02 -3.32
CA GLY A 201 -11.36 1.99 -4.19
C GLY A 201 -12.19 3.03 -3.45
N ASP A 202 -12.63 2.77 -2.21
CA ASP A 202 -13.38 3.73 -1.40
C ASP A 202 -12.61 5.05 -1.22
N HIS A 203 -11.28 4.98 -1.03
CA HIS A 203 -10.40 6.15 -0.90
C HIS A 203 -10.31 7.03 -2.15
N LEU A 204 -10.72 6.51 -3.31
CA LEU A 204 -10.73 7.22 -4.60
C LEU A 204 -12.13 7.33 -5.20
N SER A 205 -13.17 7.14 -4.39
CA SER A 205 -14.56 7.19 -4.84
C SER A 205 -15.25 8.45 -4.34
N THR A 206 -15.70 9.30 -5.26
CA THR A 206 -16.54 10.45 -4.90
C THR A 206 -17.87 10.01 -4.29
N GLU A 207 -18.34 8.80 -4.61
CA GLU A 207 -19.56 8.26 -4.01
C GLU A 207 -19.32 7.81 -2.56
N ALA A 208 -18.26 7.05 -2.29
CA ALA A 208 -17.94 6.58 -0.93
C ALA A 208 -17.67 7.76 0.02
N ILE A 209 -16.75 8.65 -0.36
CA ILE A 209 -16.44 9.86 0.40
C ILE A 209 -17.68 10.75 0.54
N GLY A 210 -18.49 10.86 -0.51
CA GLY A 210 -19.74 11.62 -0.48
C GLY A 210 -20.76 11.07 0.51
N ASN A 211 -20.86 9.75 0.65
CA ASN A 211 -21.76 9.09 1.61
C ASN A 211 -21.34 9.34 3.06
N ALA A 212 -20.03 9.30 3.35
CA ALA A 212 -19.50 9.64 4.68
C ALA A 212 -19.73 11.12 5.02
N VAL A 213 -19.47 12.00 4.06
CA VAL A 213 -19.68 13.44 4.18
C VAL A 213 -21.14 13.81 4.43
N ASP A 214 -22.08 13.27 3.64
CA ASP A 214 -23.51 13.52 3.84
C ASP A 214 -23.96 13.06 5.23
N TRP A 215 -23.50 11.90 5.68
CA TRP A 215 -23.85 11.37 6.99
C TRP A 215 -23.39 12.27 8.14
N PHE A 216 -22.14 12.74 8.10
CA PHE A 216 -21.64 13.64 9.15
C PHE A 216 -22.22 15.05 9.05
N ASN A 217 -22.57 15.54 7.86
CA ASN A 217 -23.29 16.82 7.72
C ASN A 217 -24.64 16.76 8.44
N GLU A 218 -25.36 15.65 8.33
CA GLU A 218 -26.64 15.45 8.99
C GLU A 218 -26.47 15.23 10.50
N THR A 219 -25.56 14.34 10.90
CA THR A 219 -25.47 13.87 12.29
C THR A 219 -24.65 14.76 13.21
N LEU A 220 -23.72 15.54 12.67
CA LEU A 220 -22.89 16.49 13.46
C LEU A 220 -23.25 17.96 13.21
N ALA A 221 -24.09 18.24 12.21
CA ALA A 221 -24.61 19.57 11.88
C ALA A 221 -23.51 20.67 11.91
N PRO A 222 -22.48 20.59 11.05
CA PRO A 222 -21.43 21.60 11.03
C PRO A 222 -21.92 22.91 10.37
N ASP A 223 -21.21 24.00 10.63
CA ASP A 223 -21.65 25.36 10.24
C ASP A 223 -21.68 25.60 8.71
N ALA A 224 -20.97 24.79 7.92
CA ALA A 224 -20.89 24.92 6.47
C ALA A 224 -21.51 23.71 5.73
N SER A 225 -22.58 23.94 4.97
CA SER A 225 -23.23 22.90 4.16
C SER A 225 -22.85 23.00 2.68
N TYR A 226 -21.99 22.10 2.21
CA TYR A 226 -21.79 21.84 0.77
C TYR A 226 -22.40 20.49 0.41
N SER A 227 -23.04 20.38 -0.77
CA SER A 227 -23.57 19.10 -1.26
C SER A 227 -22.49 18.02 -1.31
N LYS A 228 -22.84 16.73 -1.14
CA LYS A 228 -21.86 15.63 -1.33
C LYS A 228 -21.12 15.66 -2.66
N SER A 229 -21.72 16.19 -3.72
CA SER A 229 -21.10 16.25 -5.04
C SER A 229 -20.02 17.33 -5.17
N ASN A 230 -19.97 18.31 -4.26
CA ASN A 230 -18.96 19.35 -4.26
C ASN A 230 -17.69 18.86 -3.54
N GLN A 231 -16.85 18.12 -4.27
CA GLN A 231 -15.59 17.57 -3.78
C GLN A 231 -14.39 18.17 -4.55
N THR A 232 -13.23 18.23 -3.90
CA THR A 232 -11.97 18.75 -4.44
C THR A 232 -10.75 17.89 -4.10
N TRP A 233 -10.88 16.91 -3.20
CA TRP A 233 -9.76 16.04 -2.78
C TRP A 233 -8.98 15.40 -3.95
N TYR A 234 -9.65 15.13 -5.08
CA TYR A 234 -9.02 14.53 -6.26
C TYR A 234 -7.92 15.41 -6.87
N TRP A 235 -7.94 16.73 -6.66
CA TRP A 235 -6.84 17.61 -7.06
C TRP A 235 -5.57 17.36 -6.25
N LYS A 236 -5.71 17.06 -4.95
CA LYS A 236 -4.59 16.64 -4.11
C LYS A 236 -4.04 15.29 -4.59
N GLU A 237 -4.91 14.32 -4.88
CA GLU A 237 -4.49 13.01 -5.39
C GLU A 237 -3.80 13.10 -6.75
N LEU A 238 -4.27 13.99 -7.65
CA LEU A 238 -3.59 14.27 -8.91
C LEU A 238 -2.20 14.89 -8.66
N GLY A 239 -2.09 15.83 -7.72
CA GLY A 239 -0.82 16.46 -7.35
C GLY A 239 0.19 15.44 -6.81
N THR A 240 -0.23 14.54 -5.91
CA THR A 240 0.65 13.49 -5.38
C THR A 240 0.99 12.41 -6.40
N LEU A 241 0.10 12.13 -7.36
CA LEU A 241 0.39 11.26 -8.51
C LEU A 241 1.46 11.88 -9.41
N ILE A 242 1.34 13.16 -9.75
CA ILE A 242 2.35 13.87 -10.55
C ILE A 242 3.69 13.86 -9.82
N ALA A 243 3.71 14.09 -8.50
CA ALA A 243 4.92 13.97 -7.70
C ALA A 243 5.52 12.55 -7.75
N LEU A 244 4.69 11.51 -7.62
CA LEU A 244 5.13 10.10 -7.68
C LEU A 244 5.75 9.77 -9.04
N LEU A 245 5.10 10.15 -10.14
CA LEU A 245 5.64 9.99 -11.49
C LEU A 245 6.95 10.77 -11.66
N GLY A 246 7.02 11.99 -11.12
CA GLY A 246 8.25 12.79 -11.10
C GLY A 246 9.40 12.09 -10.38
N ILE A 247 9.14 11.48 -9.21
CA ILE A 247 10.15 10.69 -8.48
C ILE A 247 10.61 9.48 -9.29
N PHE A 248 9.71 8.79 -9.99
CA PHE A 248 10.08 7.64 -10.82
C PHE A 248 10.94 8.04 -12.02
N LEU A 249 10.61 9.18 -12.65
CA LEU A 249 11.33 9.66 -13.82
C LEU A 249 12.70 10.26 -13.47
N ILE A 250 12.84 10.93 -12.32
CA ILE A 250 14.08 11.62 -11.93
C ILE A 250 15.21 10.65 -11.53
N ILE A 251 14.91 9.37 -11.27
CA ILE A 251 15.93 8.34 -10.99
C ILE A 251 16.97 8.28 -12.11
N LEU A 252 16.53 8.33 -13.37
CA LEU A 252 17.40 8.19 -14.54
C LEU A 252 18.41 9.35 -14.71
N PRO A 253 18.00 10.64 -14.69
CA PRO A 253 18.95 11.74 -14.74
C PRO A 253 19.86 11.81 -13.50
N ILE A 254 19.40 11.42 -12.31
CA ILE A 254 20.28 11.31 -11.13
C ILE A 254 21.40 10.28 -11.39
N CYS A 255 21.04 9.11 -11.93
CA CYS A 255 22.02 8.11 -12.34
C CYS A 255 23.03 8.68 -13.34
N ASP A 256 22.56 9.35 -14.40
CA ASP A 256 23.42 9.93 -15.44
C ASP A 256 24.38 10.99 -14.89
N VAL A 257 23.92 11.89 -14.02
CA VAL A 257 24.75 12.93 -13.40
C VAL A 257 25.84 12.31 -12.53
N LEU A 258 25.48 11.35 -11.69
CA LEU A 258 26.43 10.67 -10.80
C LEU A 258 27.44 9.83 -11.56
N LEU A 259 27.02 9.11 -12.61
CA LEU A 259 27.91 8.33 -13.49
C LEU A 259 28.85 9.20 -14.33
N LYS A 260 28.43 10.40 -14.75
CA LYS A 260 29.32 11.32 -15.47
C LYS A 260 30.33 12.02 -14.56
N GLY A 261 30.03 12.14 -13.27
CA GLY A 261 30.87 12.80 -12.27
C GLY A 261 31.57 11.81 -11.35
N THR A 262 31.18 11.84 -10.08
CA THR A 262 31.82 11.13 -8.95
C THR A 262 31.96 9.62 -9.16
N PHE A 263 31.05 9.00 -9.92
CA PHE A 263 31.00 7.55 -10.12
C PHE A 263 31.34 7.12 -11.55
N SER A 264 32.13 7.92 -12.29
CA SER A 264 32.60 7.56 -13.64
C SER A 264 33.37 6.24 -13.70
N SER A 265 34.04 5.84 -12.61
CA SER A 265 34.71 4.54 -12.52
C SER A 265 33.77 3.33 -12.43
N VAL A 266 32.46 3.53 -12.27
CA VAL A 266 31.45 2.46 -12.33
C VAL A 266 31.14 2.08 -13.79
N VAL A 267 31.45 2.96 -14.74
CA VAL A 267 31.27 2.70 -16.16
C VAL A 267 32.41 1.82 -16.66
N ILE A 268 32.07 0.59 -17.05
CA ILE A 268 32.99 -0.40 -17.62
C ILE A 268 32.64 -0.67 -19.09
N ALA A 269 33.51 -1.41 -19.76
CA ALA A 269 33.21 -1.91 -21.11
C ALA A 269 31.99 -2.83 -21.05
N THR A 270 31.00 -2.58 -21.91
CA THR A 270 29.79 -3.42 -21.98
C THR A 270 30.18 -4.86 -22.30
N PRO A 271 29.77 -5.85 -21.50
CA PRO A 271 30.07 -7.25 -21.77
C PRO A 271 29.41 -7.67 -23.07
N THR A 272 29.98 -8.67 -23.73
CA THR A 272 29.37 -9.28 -24.91
C THR A 272 28.00 -9.84 -24.54
N ILE A 273 26.95 -9.30 -25.16
CA ILE A 273 25.59 -9.83 -25.01
C ILE A 273 25.49 -11.13 -25.81
N TYR A 274 25.30 -12.25 -25.10
CA TYR A 274 25.07 -13.55 -25.71
C TYR A 274 23.58 -13.71 -26.03
N GLU A 275 23.23 -13.56 -27.31
CA GLU A 275 21.85 -13.78 -27.73
C GLU A 275 21.51 -15.27 -27.72
N VAL A 276 20.42 -15.62 -27.04
CA VAL A 276 19.83 -16.95 -27.12
C VAL A 276 18.95 -17.08 -28.36
N THR A 277 18.62 -18.32 -28.75
CA THR A 277 17.66 -18.55 -29.83
C THR A 277 16.30 -17.91 -29.50
N LYS A 278 15.53 -17.51 -30.53
CA LYS A 278 14.19 -16.93 -30.34
C LYS A 278 13.29 -17.79 -29.44
N SER A 279 13.30 -19.12 -29.61
CA SER A 279 12.50 -20.04 -28.80
C SER A 279 12.96 -20.07 -27.35
N SER A 280 14.27 -20.12 -27.10
CA SER A 280 14.83 -20.04 -25.75
C SER A 280 14.48 -18.71 -25.08
N TRP A 281 14.57 -17.60 -25.82
CA TRP A 281 14.22 -16.27 -25.32
C TRP A 281 12.76 -16.23 -24.84
N ILE A 282 11.83 -16.72 -25.67
CA ILE A 282 10.40 -16.76 -25.33
C ILE A 282 10.16 -17.60 -24.06
N ILE A 283 10.79 -18.78 -23.96
CA ILE A 283 10.65 -19.63 -22.78
C ILE A 283 11.16 -18.92 -21.52
N ILE A 284 12.34 -18.29 -21.59
CA ILE A 284 12.93 -17.57 -20.45
C ILE A 284 12.04 -16.38 -20.05
N ALA A 285 11.51 -15.64 -21.02
CA ALA A 285 10.58 -14.53 -20.77
C ALA A 285 9.28 -15.01 -20.10
N LEU A 286 8.70 -16.12 -20.58
CA LEU A 286 7.51 -16.71 -19.99
C LEU A 286 7.75 -17.22 -18.56
N ILE A 287 8.89 -17.87 -18.31
CA ILE A 287 9.28 -18.31 -16.96
C ILE A 287 9.46 -17.09 -16.05
N THR A 288 10.16 -16.05 -16.52
CA THR A 288 10.40 -14.82 -15.76
C THR A 288 9.09 -14.11 -15.40
N ALA A 289 8.10 -14.13 -16.29
CA ALA A 289 6.78 -13.56 -16.04
C ALA A 289 5.88 -14.45 -15.14
N ALA A 290 5.90 -15.77 -15.34
CA ALA A 290 4.98 -16.70 -14.67
C ALA A 290 5.46 -17.14 -13.28
N LEU A 291 6.76 -17.39 -13.10
CA LEU A 291 7.30 -17.90 -11.85
C LEU A 291 6.97 -17.00 -10.63
N PRO A 292 7.11 -15.66 -10.70
CA PRO A 292 6.78 -14.79 -9.58
C PRO A 292 5.30 -14.93 -9.17
N ILE A 293 4.35 -14.94 -10.12
CA ILE A 293 2.92 -15.06 -9.78
C ILE A 293 2.50 -16.45 -9.31
N LEU A 294 3.12 -17.51 -9.83
CA LEU A 294 2.84 -18.88 -9.42
C LEU A 294 3.29 -19.15 -7.98
N THR A 295 4.33 -18.44 -7.53
CA THR A 295 4.89 -18.57 -6.18
C THR A 295 4.34 -17.51 -5.20
N PHE A 296 3.63 -16.49 -5.69
CA PHE A 296 3.23 -15.31 -4.91
C PHE A 296 2.38 -15.67 -3.68
N PHE A 297 1.17 -16.19 -3.86
CA PHE A 297 0.29 -16.50 -2.71
C PHE A 297 0.84 -17.60 -1.79
N PRO A 298 1.33 -18.75 -2.31
CA PRO A 298 1.80 -19.82 -1.44
C PRO A 298 2.95 -19.37 -0.53
N VAL A 299 3.93 -18.67 -1.07
CA VAL A 299 5.12 -18.29 -0.30
C VAL A 299 4.84 -17.11 0.61
N GLN A 300 4.08 -16.09 0.16
CA GLN A 300 3.70 -14.98 1.04
C GLN A 300 2.80 -15.42 2.20
N THR A 301 2.03 -16.49 2.04
CA THR A 301 1.27 -17.10 3.14
C THR A 301 2.19 -17.90 4.07
N LEU A 302 3.12 -18.69 3.53
CA LEU A 302 3.97 -19.59 4.31
C LEU A 302 5.10 -18.87 5.07
N ALA A 303 5.75 -17.89 4.47
CA ALA A 303 6.91 -17.21 5.04
C ALA A 303 6.64 -16.57 6.42
N PRO A 304 5.57 -15.78 6.63
CA PRO A 304 5.28 -15.22 7.96
C PRO A 304 4.79 -16.27 8.98
N LEU A 305 4.35 -17.45 8.55
CA LEU A 305 4.06 -18.57 9.46
C LEU A 305 5.34 -19.23 9.96
N LEU A 306 6.33 -19.41 9.09
CA LEU A 306 7.64 -19.97 9.43
C LEU A 306 8.52 -18.98 10.21
N LEU A 307 8.37 -17.69 9.91
CA LEU A 307 9.12 -16.61 10.52
C LEU A 307 8.14 -15.54 11.04
N PRO A 308 7.43 -15.82 12.14
CA PRO A 308 6.48 -14.87 12.72
C PRO A 308 7.19 -13.60 13.21
N PRO A 309 6.45 -12.49 13.39
CA PRO A 309 7.00 -11.22 13.85
C PRO A 309 7.90 -11.37 15.06
N ASN A 310 9.13 -10.88 14.94
CA ASN A 310 10.15 -10.95 15.99
C ASN A 310 11.01 -9.68 16.01
N LEU A 311 12.06 -9.66 16.84
CA LEU A 311 12.92 -8.49 17.06
C LEU A 311 13.59 -7.95 15.78
N PHE A 312 13.85 -8.80 14.78
CA PHE A 312 14.50 -8.42 13.53
C PHE A 312 13.52 -8.37 12.35
N TRP A 313 12.57 -9.29 12.33
CA TRP A 313 11.58 -9.45 11.27
C TRP A 313 10.21 -9.03 11.77
N SER A 314 10.03 -7.74 12.01
CA SER A 314 8.85 -7.22 12.71
C SER A 314 7.68 -6.85 11.81
N GLN A 315 7.81 -7.03 10.48
CA GLN A 315 6.77 -6.73 9.49
C GLN A 315 6.35 -8.02 8.77
N SER A 316 5.14 -8.53 9.04
CA SER A 316 4.67 -9.81 8.46
C SER A 316 4.60 -9.78 6.93
N ILE A 317 4.04 -8.71 6.35
CA ILE A 317 3.91 -8.58 4.88
C ILE A 317 5.29 -8.46 4.23
N THR A 318 6.19 -7.65 4.79
CA THR A 318 7.57 -7.53 4.30
C THR A 318 8.30 -8.87 4.37
N THR A 319 8.12 -9.62 5.46
CA THR A 319 8.67 -10.98 5.60
C THR A 319 8.10 -11.93 4.54
N GLY A 320 6.80 -11.82 4.26
CA GLY A 320 6.13 -12.51 3.16
C GLY A 320 6.77 -12.21 1.80
N ILE A 321 6.92 -10.92 1.48
CA ILE A 321 7.50 -10.45 0.21
C ILE A 321 8.96 -10.91 0.08
N VAL A 322 9.78 -10.75 1.12
CA VAL A 322 11.19 -11.18 1.07
C VAL A 322 11.30 -12.70 1.00
N GLY A 323 10.49 -13.44 1.74
CA GLY A 323 10.44 -14.91 1.62
C GLY A 323 10.06 -15.34 0.20
N TRP A 324 9.07 -14.69 -0.40
CA TRP A 324 8.68 -14.90 -1.79
C TRP A 324 9.84 -14.60 -2.76
N MET A 325 10.49 -13.44 -2.64
CA MET A 325 11.66 -13.10 -3.44
C MET A 325 12.78 -14.13 -3.31
N MET A 326 13.07 -14.62 -2.10
CA MET A 326 14.12 -15.62 -1.87
C MET A 326 13.79 -16.97 -2.50
N VAL A 327 12.54 -17.44 -2.41
CA VAL A 327 12.12 -18.69 -3.05
C VAL A 327 12.11 -18.56 -4.57
N THR A 328 11.52 -17.49 -5.11
CA THR A 328 11.51 -17.21 -6.56
C THR A 328 12.93 -17.07 -7.08
N GLY A 329 13.81 -16.37 -6.35
CA GLY A 329 15.22 -16.20 -6.68
C GLY A 329 15.99 -17.52 -6.66
N ALA A 330 15.78 -18.38 -5.66
CA ALA A 330 16.41 -19.69 -5.57
C ALA A 330 16.01 -20.59 -6.75
N ILE A 331 14.71 -20.64 -7.09
CA ILE A 331 14.24 -21.39 -8.26
C ILE A 331 14.87 -20.82 -9.54
N SER A 332 14.90 -19.49 -9.69
CA SER A 332 15.50 -18.82 -10.84
C SER A 332 17.00 -19.11 -10.96
N LEU A 333 17.73 -19.15 -9.85
CA LEU A 333 19.15 -19.50 -9.82
C LEU A 333 19.37 -20.95 -10.29
N VAL A 334 18.56 -21.90 -9.81
CA VAL A 334 18.65 -23.30 -10.27
C VAL A 334 18.39 -23.38 -11.78
N LEU A 335 17.35 -22.73 -12.28
CA LEU A 335 17.03 -22.70 -13.71
C LEU A 335 18.15 -22.04 -14.53
N PHE A 336 18.77 -20.99 -14.00
CA PHE A 336 19.91 -20.33 -14.62
C PHE A 336 21.14 -21.25 -14.69
N LEU A 337 21.46 -21.97 -13.62
CA LEU A 337 22.58 -22.93 -13.59
C LEU A 337 22.35 -24.11 -14.54
N VAL A 338 21.11 -24.60 -14.64
CA VAL A 338 20.71 -25.61 -15.64
C VAL A 338 20.89 -25.05 -17.06
N TRP A 339 20.45 -23.82 -17.30
CA TRP A 339 20.64 -23.15 -18.59
C TRP A 339 22.11 -23.02 -18.98
N LEU A 340 22.99 -22.58 -18.05
CA LEU A 340 24.43 -22.50 -18.29
C LEU A 340 25.02 -23.87 -18.65
N LYS A 341 24.72 -24.90 -17.85
CA LYS A 341 25.32 -26.24 -18.01
C LYS A 341 24.94 -26.90 -19.33
N PHE A 342 23.68 -26.77 -19.75
CA PHE A 342 23.15 -27.55 -20.88
C PHE A 342 22.97 -26.75 -22.18
N PHE A 343 22.83 -25.43 -22.11
CA PHE A 343 22.48 -24.60 -23.27
C PHE A 343 23.51 -23.50 -23.57
N GLN A 344 24.44 -23.20 -22.65
CA GLN A 344 25.47 -22.17 -22.84
C GLN A 344 26.84 -22.58 -22.30
N SER A 345 27.35 -23.73 -22.76
CA SER A 345 28.67 -24.25 -22.36
C SER A 345 29.86 -23.34 -22.71
N ASN A 346 29.64 -22.30 -23.53
CA ASN A 346 30.62 -21.30 -23.90
C ASN A 346 30.81 -20.19 -22.85
N ILE A 347 29.86 -20.04 -21.92
CA ILE A 347 29.97 -19.11 -20.79
C ILE A 347 30.75 -19.82 -19.66
N ARG A 348 31.93 -19.30 -19.33
CA ARG A 348 32.86 -19.90 -18.34
C ARG A 348 33.12 -19.01 -17.13
N PHE A 349 32.88 -17.70 -17.26
CA PHE A 349 33.16 -16.71 -16.23
C PHE A 349 31.92 -15.88 -15.91
N ALA A 350 31.76 -15.53 -14.62
CA ALA A 350 30.64 -14.71 -14.15
C ALA A 350 30.60 -13.32 -14.83
N SER A 351 31.76 -12.77 -15.19
CA SER A 351 31.88 -11.50 -15.92
C SER A 351 31.21 -11.51 -17.30
N GLN A 352 31.08 -12.68 -17.94
CA GLN A 352 30.33 -12.83 -19.18
C GLN A 352 28.81 -12.69 -18.98
N CYS A 353 28.35 -12.77 -17.73
CA CYS A 353 26.98 -12.50 -17.32
C CYS A 353 26.83 -11.11 -16.64
N GLY A 354 27.81 -10.22 -16.83
CA GLY A 354 27.81 -8.88 -16.27
C GLY A 354 28.06 -8.80 -14.76
N LEU A 355 28.56 -9.89 -14.14
CA LEU A 355 29.03 -9.89 -12.76
C LEU A 355 30.50 -9.50 -12.69
N GLY A 356 30.77 -8.29 -12.21
CA GLY A 356 32.11 -7.77 -11.96
C GLY A 356 32.83 -8.36 -10.75
N ASP A 357 33.98 -7.76 -10.43
CA ASP A 357 34.73 -8.08 -9.22
C ASP A 357 34.17 -7.39 -7.96
N ILE A 358 34.82 -7.61 -6.83
CA ILE A 358 34.40 -7.05 -5.55
C ILE A 358 34.54 -5.52 -5.50
N GLU A 359 35.50 -4.95 -6.23
CA GLU A 359 35.71 -3.50 -6.28
C GLU A 359 34.57 -2.83 -7.04
N GLU A 360 34.17 -3.39 -8.18
CA GLU A 360 33.01 -2.96 -8.96
C GLU A 360 31.72 -3.08 -8.15
N LEU A 361 31.54 -4.17 -7.40
CA LEU A 361 30.41 -4.38 -6.51
C LEU A 361 30.30 -3.25 -5.49
N PHE A 362 31.38 -2.93 -4.77
CA PHE A 362 31.37 -1.87 -3.76
C PHE A 362 31.14 -0.49 -4.37
N LYS A 363 31.79 -0.16 -5.49
CA LYS A 363 31.57 1.11 -6.20
C LYS A 363 30.12 1.26 -6.65
N SER A 364 29.53 0.18 -7.18
CA SER A 364 28.12 0.14 -7.60
C SER A 364 27.17 0.31 -6.42
N LEU A 365 27.49 -0.27 -5.26
CA LEU A 365 26.70 -0.11 -4.05
C LEU A 365 26.73 1.33 -3.52
N LEU A 366 27.90 1.98 -3.52
CA LEU A 366 28.04 3.39 -3.15
C LEU A 366 27.31 4.32 -4.12
N PHE A 367 27.40 4.04 -5.43
CA PHE A 367 26.64 4.74 -6.46
C PHE A 367 25.13 4.63 -6.20
N ALA A 368 24.62 3.40 -6.05
CA ALA A 368 23.21 3.14 -5.83
C ALA A 368 22.69 3.79 -4.53
N SER A 369 23.49 3.72 -3.47
CA SER A 369 23.19 4.39 -2.20
C SER A 369 23.10 5.91 -2.37
N SER A 370 23.96 6.51 -3.19
CA SER A 370 23.94 7.95 -3.49
C SER A 370 22.71 8.35 -4.32
N VAL A 371 22.31 7.52 -5.30
CA VAL A 371 21.08 7.71 -6.07
C VAL A 371 19.87 7.69 -5.14
N VAL A 372 19.71 6.63 -4.34
CA VAL A 372 18.54 6.48 -3.47
C VAL A 372 18.55 7.49 -2.32
N LEU A 373 19.71 7.86 -1.78
CA LEU A 373 19.82 8.95 -0.81
C LEU A 373 19.32 10.28 -1.40
N SER A 374 19.68 10.59 -2.66
CA SER A 374 19.20 11.81 -3.33
C SER A 374 17.67 11.81 -3.46
N LEU A 375 17.08 10.65 -3.81
CA LEU A 375 15.62 10.48 -3.86
C LEU A 375 14.99 10.59 -2.46
N TYR A 376 15.59 9.96 -1.45
CA TYR A 376 15.11 10.00 -0.07
C TYR A 376 15.10 11.42 0.48
N LEU A 377 16.15 12.21 0.21
CA LEU A 377 16.23 13.62 0.60
C LEU A 377 15.16 14.45 -0.12
N LEU A 378 14.89 14.20 -1.40
CA LEU A 378 13.82 14.86 -2.14
C LEU A 378 12.44 14.53 -1.56
N VAL A 379 12.14 13.25 -1.32
CA VAL A 379 10.87 12.82 -0.71
C VAL A 379 10.73 13.38 0.71
N SER A 380 11.81 13.42 1.48
CA SER A 380 11.82 14.03 2.81
C SER A 380 11.59 15.53 2.76
N ALA A 381 12.14 16.23 1.77
CA ALA A 381 11.88 17.65 1.54
C ALA A 381 10.41 17.90 1.18
N ILE A 382 9.81 17.06 0.32
CA ILE A 382 8.37 17.14 0.00
C ILE A 382 7.53 17.00 1.29
N GLY A 383 7.84 15.98 2.10
CA GLY A 383 7.18 15.78 3.40
C GLY A 383 7.32 16.97 4.35
N PHE A 384 8.52 17.54 4.43
CA PHE A 384 8.82 18.66 5.32
C PHE A 384 8.09 19.95 4.90
N PHE A 385 8.14 20.32 3.61
CA PHE A 385 7.57 21.60 3.14
C PHE A 385 6.06 21.54 2.91
N PHE A 386 5.52 20.38 2.54
CA PHE A 386 4.13 20.28 2.09
C PHE A 386 3.27 19.35 2.95
N THR A 387 3.85 18.61 3.91
CA THR A 387 3.11 17.63 4.74
C THR A 387 2.35 16.60 3.90
N VAL A 388 2.92 16.24 2.74
CA VAL A 388 2.41 15.19 1.85
C VAL A 388 3.54 14.27 1.43
N ASP A 389 3.20 13.09 0.97
CA ASP A 389 4.12 12.16 0.32
C ASP A 389 3.69 11.88 -1.13
N PRO A 390 4.63 11.56 -2.03
CA PRO A 390 4.31 11.08 -3.37
C PRO A 390 3.51 9.78 -3.29
N ARG A 391 2.26 9.82 -3.75
CA ARG A 391 1.35 8.67 -3.72
C ARG A 391 0.24 8.78 -4.73
N PHE A 392 -0.34 7.62 -5.05
CA PHE A 392 -1.62 7.49 -5.71
C PHE A 392 -2.22 6.13 -5.38
N TRP A 393 -3.46 6.11 -4.89
CA TRP A 393 -4.18 4.89 -4.54
C TRP A 393 -3.39 4.01 -3.55
N VAL A 394 -3.04 2.78 -3.95
CA VAL A 394 -2.28 1.79 -3.15
C VAL A 394 -0.76 1.92 -3.28
N VAL A 395 -0.26 2.89 -4.05
CA VAL A 395 1.18 3.13 -4.24
C VAL A 395 1.58 4.41 -3.53
N ALA A 396 2.44 4.30 -2.53
CA ALA A 396 2.93 5.44 -1.76
C ALA A 396 4.42 5.31 -1.46
N LEU A 397 5.16 6.41 -1.56
CA LEU A 397 6.58 6.47 -1.23
C LEU A 397 6.79 7.52 -0.14
N LYS A 398 7.13 7.07 1.07
CA LYS A 398 7.28 7.95 2.24
C LYS A 398 8.64 7.81 2.92
N PRO A 399 9.10 8.85 3.64
CA PRO A 399 10.30 8.74 4.48
C PRO A 399 10.11 7.69 5.57
N MET A 400 11.17 6.93 5.84
CA MET A 400 11.19 5.96 6.93
C MET A 400 11.27 6.65 8.29
N SER A 401 10.54 6.15 9.27
CA SER A 401 10.83 6.40 10.69
C SER A 401 12.15 5.75 11.11
N LYS A 402 12.67 6.10 12.30
CA LYS A 402 13.85 5.43 12.89
C LYS A 402 13.66 3.91 12.94
N MET A 403 12.48 3.47 13.37
CA MET A 403 12.11 2.07 13.46
C MET A 403 12.16 1.38 12.08
N GLN A 404 11.56 2.01 11.06
CA GLN A 404 11.53 1.48 9.71
C GLN A 404 12.91 1.43 9.06
N PHE A 405 13.80 2.37 9.40
CA PHE A 405 15.18 2.36 8.91
C PHE A 405 15.96 1.11 9.37
N PHE A 406 15.78 0.66 10.62
CA PHE A 406 16.42 -0.58 11.08
C PHE A 406 15.80 -1.83 10.45
N GLN A 407 14.50 -1.83 10.19
CA GLN A 407 13.83 -2.89 9.42
C GLN A 407 14.37 -2.95 7.99
N PHE A 408 14.51 -1.79 7.34
CA PHE A 408 15.17 -1.65 6.04
C PHE A 408 16.55 -2.32 6.04
N LEU A 409 17.41 -2.02 7.03
CA LEU A 409 18.72 -2.66 7.12
C LEU A 409 18.65 -4.19 7.29
N ALA A 410 17.66 -4.70 8.04
CA ALA A 410 17.49 -6.15 8.22
C ALA A 410 17.11 -6.85 6.91
N TYR A 411 16.18 -6.30 6.13
CA TYR A 411 15.71 -6.91 4.88
C TYR A 411 16.64 -6.66 3.67
N LEU A 412 17.44 -5.59 3.71
CA LEU A 412 18.21 -5.11 2.56
C LEU A 412 19.12 -6.18 1.91
N PRO A 413 19.92 -6.98 2.65
CA PRO A 413 20.84 -7.93 2.02
C PRO A 413 20.14 -8.98 1.15
N PHE A 414 18.98 -9.45 1.59
CA PHE A 414 18.18 -10.46 0.88
C PHE A 414 17.59 -9.89 -0.41
N ILE A 415 17.07 -8.66 -0.33
CA ILE A 415 16.52 -7.94 -1.47
C ILE A 415 17.62 -7.63 -2.50
N LEU A 416 18.79 -7.17 -2.08
CA LEU A 416 19.92 -6.93 -2.99
C LEU A 416 20.35 -8.20 -3.72
N GLY A 417 20.45 -9.33 -3.02
CA GLY A 417 20.77 -10.62 -3.63
C GLY A 417 19.79 -11.02 -4.73
N PHE A 418 18.48 -10.85 -4.48
CA PHE A 418 17.45 -11.09 -5.48
C PHE A 418 17.60 -10.21 -6.72
N PHE A 419 17.84 -8.90 -6.54
CA PHE A 419 17.95 -7.99 -7.69
C PHE A 419 19.22 -8.21 -8.52
N VAL A 420 20.31 -8.72 -7.92
CA VAL A 420 21.50 -9.17 -8.68
C VAL A 420 21.14 -10.35 -9.57
N LEU A 421 20.45 -11.36 -9.03
CA LEU A 421 19.96 -12.51 -9.82
C LEU A 421 19.02 -12.07 -10.94
N LEU A 422 18.11 -11.14 -10.65
CA LEU A 422 17.20 -10.58 -11.65
C LEU A 422 17.97 -9.85 -12.76
N GLY A 423 19.00 -9.06 -12.41
CA GLY A 423 19.87 -8.37 -13.36
C GLY A 423 20.57 -9.33 -14.32
N VAL A 424 21.05 -10.48 -13.81
CA VAL A 424 21.64 -11.54 -14.65
C VAL A 424 20.61 -12.04 -15.68
N THR A 425 19.40 -12.39 -15.25
CA THR A 425 18.34 -12.87 -16.16
C THR A 425 18.00 -11.84 -17.24
N LEU A 426 17.76 -10.59 -16.84
CA LEU A 426 17.33 -9.53 -17.75
C LEU A 426 18.38 -9.19 -18.80
N HIS A 427 19.66 -9.14 -18.41
CA HIS A 427 20.70 -8.58 -19.29
C HIS A 427 21.59 -9.65 -19.91
N SER A 428 21.68 -10.85 -19.31
CA SER A 428 22.48 -11.96 -19.84
C SER A 428 21.67 -13.01 -20.60
N GLN A 429 20.39 -13.20 -20.27
CA GLN A 429 19.53 -14.18 -20.96
C GLN A 429 18.52 -13.51 -21.90
N LEU A 430 17.92 -12.40 -21.47
CA LEU A 430 16.92 -11.66 -22.24
C LEU A 430 17.50 -10.50 -23.05
N GLY A 431 18.78 -10.18 -22.85
CA GLY A 431 19.49 -9.13 -23.58
C GLY A 431 19.51 -9.34 -25.10
N LYS A 432 19.49 -8.24 -25.84
CA LYS A 432 19.65 -8.21 -27.30
C LYS A 432 20.74 -7.24 -27.70
N ARG A 433 21.63 -7.66 -28.59
CA ARG A 433 22.85 -6.95 -29.00
C ARG A 433 22.54 -5.70 -29.82
N GLU A 434 21.59 -5.78 -30.75
CA GLU A 434 21.25 -4.69 -31.67
C GLU A 434 20.00 -3.88 -31.25
N ALA A 435 19.48 -4.12 -30.04
CA ALA A 435 18.31 -3.40 -29.55
C ALA A 435 18.69 -2.04 -28.93
N SER A 436 17.87 -1.02 -29.18
CA SER A 436 18.01 0.26 -28.50
C SER A 436 17.71 0.12 -27.00
N THR A 437 18.32 0.98 -26.16
CA THR A 437 18.05 1.02 -24.72
C THR A 437 16.55 1.18 -24.43
N ALA A 438 15.86 2.05 -25.18
CA ALA A 438 14.42 2.28 -25.03
C ALA A 438 13.60 1.01 -25.34
N SER A 439 13.96 0.28 -26.40
CA SER A 439 13.31 -0.99 -26.74
C SER A 439 13.49 -2.03 -25.63
N MET A 440 14.70 -2.13 -25.07
CA MET A 440 14.97 -3.07 -23.98
C MET A 440 14.30 -2.67 -22.67
N MET A 441 14.17 -1.37 -22.38
CA MET A 441 13.40 -0.89 -21.23
C MET A 441 11.94 -1.33 -21.35
N LEU A 442 11.33 -1.17 -22.53
CA LEU A 442 9.95 -1.62 -22.78
C LEU A 442 9.82 -3.14 -22.64
N ILE A 443 10.72 -3.91 -23.24
CA ILE A 443 10.71 -5.38 -23.18
C ILE A 443 10.84 -5.86 -21.73
N ASN A 444 11.86 -5.39 -21.00
CA ASN A 444 12.10 -5.82 -19.63
C ASN A 444 10.95 -5.41 -18.70
N SER A 445 10.41 -4.19 -18.87
CA SER A 445 9.24 -3.74 -18.11
C SER A 445 8.03 -4.65 -18.36
N ALA A 446 7.76 -4.98 -19.64
CA ALA A 446 6.65 -5.85 -20.00
C ALA A 446 6.82 -7.27 -19.46
N VAL A 447 8.02 -7.85 -19.55
CA VAL A 447 8.30 -9.20 -19.01
C VAL A 447 8.08 -9.24 -17.49
N LEU A 448 8.50 -8.21 -16.76
CA LEU A 448 8.35 -8.18 -15.30
C LEU A 448 6.92 -7.88 -14.86
N SER A 449 6.15 -7.09 -15.61
CA SER A 449 4.81 -6.65 -15.20
C SER A 449 3.68 -7.55 -15.70
N ILE A 450 3.84 -8.23 -16.85
CA ILE A 450 2.74 -8.96 -17.51
C ILE A 450 2.18 -10.10 -16.65
N GLY A 451 3.03 -10.78 -15.88
CA GLY A 451 2.58 -11.81 -14.95
C GLY A 451 1.58 -11.26 -13.94
N PHE A 452 1.91 -10.15 -13.28
CA PHE A 452 1.02 -9.49 -12.32
C PHE A 452 -0.26 -8.97 -12.97
N ILE A 453 -0.20 -8.44 -14.19
CA ILE A 453 -1.39 -8.04 -14.94
C ILE A 453 -2.32 -9.26 -15.14
N VAL A 454 -1.78 -10.39 -15.57
CA VAL A 454 -2.55 -11.64 -15.75
C VAL A 454 -3.14 -12.13 -14.44
N LEU A 455 -2.35 -12.12 -13.35
CA LEU A 455 -2.82 -12.50 -12.01
C LEU A 455 -4.00 -11.63 -11.56
N LEU A 456 -3.88 -10.31 -11.72
CA LEU A 456 -4.91 -9.36 -11.31
C LEU A 456 -6.17 -9.49 -12.17
N ILE A 457 -6.05 -9.67 -13.49
CA ILE A 457 -7.20 -9.96 -14.35
C ILE A 457 -7.89 -11.26 -13.90
N ALA A 458 -7.12 -12.31 -13.64
CA ALA A 458 -7.67 -13.59 -13.19
C ALA A 458 -8.41 -13.46 -11.86
N GLN A 459 -7.91 -12.64 -10.93
CA GLN A 459 -8.57 -12.38 -9.63
C GLN A 459 -9.81 -11.49 -9.75
N TYR A 460 -9.71 -10.36 -10.46
CA TYR A 460 -10.75 -9.33 -10.47
C TYR A 460 -11.83 -9.54 -11.53
N ALA A 461 -11.57 -10.24 -12.63
CA ALA A 461 -12.60 -10.54 -13.63
C ALA A 461 -13.83 -11.25 -13.04
N PRO A 462 -13.72 -12.32 -12.22
CA PRO A 462 -14.88 -12.94 -11.60
C PRO A 462 -15.54 -12.03 -10.56
N LEU A 463 -14.78 -11.22 -9.80
CA LEU A 463 -15.32 -10.25 -8.85
C LEU A 463 -16.20 -9.20 -9.56
N PHE A 464 -15.69 -8.57 -10.62
CA PHE A 464 -16.44 -7.60 -11.41
C PHE A 464 -17.60 -8.20 -12.20
N ALA A 465 -17.59 -9.52 -12.44
CA ALA A 465 -18.71 -10.26 -13.02
C ALA A 465 -19.82 -10.60 -11.99
N GLY A 466 -19.73 -10.11 -10.75
CA GLY A 466 -20.70 -10.35 -9.68
C GLY A 466 -20.41 -11.58 -8.82
N GLY A 467 -19.21 -12.15 -8.93
CA GLY A 467 -18.73 -13.25 -8.09
C GLY A 467 -17.79 -12.78 -6.97
N THR A 468 -16.85 -13.63 -6.62
CA THR A 468 -15.73 -13.35 -5.71
C THR A 468 -14.42 -13.33 -6.50
N LEU A 469 -13.33 -12.93 -5.85
CA LEU A 469 -11.97 -13.20 -6.31
C LEU A 469 -11.79 -14.69 -6.70
N LEU A 470 -11.01 -14.98 -7.75
CA LEU A 470 -10.70 -16.34 -8.19
C LEU A 470 -10.12 -17.20 -7.05
N ILE A 471 -9.29 -16.61 -6.20
CA ILE A 471 -8.83 -17.21 -4.95
C ILE A 471 -9.37 -16.37 -3.81
N ALA A 472 -10.62 -16.64 -3.43
CA ALA A 472 -11.36 -15.90 -2.40
C ALA A 472 -10.66 -15.82 -1.03
N SER A 473 -9.74 -16.75 -0.72
CA SER A 473 -8.97 -16.74 0.52
C SER A 473 -7.80 -15.74 0.53
N GLN A 474 -7.54 -15.03 -0.57
CA GLN A 474 -6.38 -14.15 -0.74
C GLN A 474 -6.72 -12.67 -1.03
N PRO A 475 -7.67 -12.03 -0.32
CA PRO A 475 -8.07 -10.65 -0.62
C PRO A 475 -6.96 -9.63 -0.37
N LEU A 476 -6.33 -9.69 0.81
CA LEU A 476 -5.25 -8.77 1.17
C LEU A 476 -4.05 -8.89 0.21
N LEU A 477 -3.61 -10.12 -0.07
CA LEU A 477 -2.47 -10.32 -0.97
C LEU A 477 -2.80 -9.95 -2.43
N THR A 478 -4.07 -10.05 -2.85
CA THR A 478 -4.51 -9.56 -4.16
C THR A 478 -4.38 -8.05 -4.25
N ILE A 479 -4.75 -7.31 -3.21
CA ILE A 479 -4.54 -5.86 -3.13
C ILE A 479 -3.04 -5.52 -3.13
N VAL A 480 -2.23 -6.27 -2.36
CA VAL A 480 -0.76 -6.14 -2.37
C VAL A 480 -0.16 -6.41 -3.76
N ALA A 481 -0.81 -7.23 -4.60
CA ALA A 481 -0.34 -7.50 -5.96
C ALA A 481 -0.50 -6.29 -6.91
N LEU A 482 -1.45 -5.38 -6.65
CA LEU A 482 -1.72 -4.20 -7.51
C LEU A 482 -0.48 -3.31 -7.67
N GLN A 483 0.21 -3.02 -6.56
CA GLN A 483 1.40 -2.17 -6.54
C GLN A 483 2.60 -2.77 -7.29
N PHE A 484 2.66 -4.09 -7.48
CA PHE A 484 3.74 -4.71 -8.24
C PHE A 484 3.71 -4.39 -9.73
N VAL A 485 2.56 -4.04 -10.32
CA VAL A 485 2.51 -3.66 -11.73
C VAL A 485 3.35 -2.40 -12.02
N PRO A 486 3.08 -1.22 -11.42
CA PRO A 486 3.91 -0.04 -11.65
C PRO A 486 5.34 -0.21 -11.12
N LEU A 487 5.53 -0.96 -10.02
CA LEU A 487 6.86 -1.18 -9.46
C LEU A 487 7.75 -2.02 -10.38
N MET A 488 7.21 -3.09 -11.00
CA MET A 488 7.95 -3.93 -11.93
C MET A 488 8.28 -3.22 -13.24
N ILE A 489 7.42 -2.30 -13.69
CA ILE A 489 7.72 -1.41 -14.82
C ILE A 489 8.92 -0.52 -14.47
N LEU A 490 8.91 0.12 -13.30
CA LEU A 490 10.01 0.96 -12.84
C LEU A 490 11.32 0.15 -12.71
N VAL A 491 11.26 -1.04 -12.11
CA VAL A 491 12.42 -1.94 -11.97
C VAL A 491 13.03 -2.28 -13.33
N GLY A 492 12.18 -2.62 -14.33
CA GLY A 492 12.62 -2.91 -15.69
C GLY A 492 13.31 -1.73 -16.34
N ILE A 493 12.74 -0.52 -16.18
CA ILE A 493 13.31 0.75 -16.66
C ILE A 493 14.68 1.02 -16.04
N VAL A 494 14.77 1.07 -14.70
CA VAL A 494 15.99 1.44 -13.97
C VAL A 494 17.10 0.42 -14.18
N SER A 495 16.76 -0.87 -14.13
CA SER A 495 17.71 -1.96 -14.35
C SER A 495 18.35 -1.85 -15.73
N THR A 496 17.52 -1.66 -16.75
CA THR A 496 17.98 -1.57 -18.14
C THR A 496 18.76 -0.28 -18.40
N TRP A 497 18.28 0.86 -17.89
CA TRP A 497 18.96 2.14 -18.04
C TRP A 497 20.39 2.07 -17.48
N CYS A 498 20.54 1.58 -16.25
CA CYS A 498 21.84 1.46 -15.61
C CYS A 498 22.76 0.49 -16.35
N PHE A 499 22.26 -0.66 -16.79
CA PHE A 499 23.06 -1.65 -17.52
C PHE A 499 23.64 -1.07 -18.81
N TYR A 500 22.82 -0.42 -19.64
CA TYR A 500 23.28 0.18 -20.90
C TYR A 500 24.18 1.41 -20.73
N ARG A 501 24.22 2.01 -19.53
CA ARG A 501 25.13 3.12 -19.20
C ARG A 501 26.45 2.67 -18.59
N THR A 502 26.46 1.52 -17.93
CA THR A 502 27.60 1.10 -17.10
C THR A 502 28.26 -0.17 -17.60
N GLY A 503 27.58 -1.01 -18.38
CA GLY A 503 28.05 -2.35 -18.72
C GLY A 503 27.93 -3.37 -17.58
N SER A 504 27.49 -2.96 -16.39
CA SER A 504 27.38 -3.82 -15.21
C SER A 504 25.92 -4.02 -14.80
N ILE A 505 25.60 -5.19 -14.25
CA ILE A 505 24.28 -5.42 -13.65
C ILE A 505 24.17 -4.82 -12.25
N TYR A 506 25.28 -4.61 -11.55
CA TYR A 506 25.29 -4.18 -10.14
C TYR A 506 24.63 -2.81 -9.91
N PRO A 507 24.90 -1.76 -10.71
CA PRO A 507 24.31 -0.44 -10.47
C PRO A 507 22.78 -0.47 -10.51
N GLY A 508 22.20 -1.10 -11.55
CA GLY A 508 20.74 -1.23 -11.68
C GLY A 508 20.13 -2.15 -10.62
N ALA A 509 20.80 -3.26 -10.30
CA ALA A 509 20.36 -4.18 -9.25
C ALA A 509 20.31 -3.51 -7.88
N PHE A 510 21.35 -2.75 -7.52
CA PHE A 510 21.42 -2.09 -6.22
C PHE A 510 20.52 -0.86 -6.12
N VAL A 511 20.36 -0.05 -7.17
CA VAL A 511 19.37 1.05 -7.15
C VAL A 511 17.98 0.48 -6.91
N ASN A 512 17.59 -0.56 -7.66
CA ASN A 512 16.30 -1.22 -7.47
C ASN A 512 16.18 -1.86 -6.09
N GLY A 513 17.19 -2.58 -5.62
CA GLY A 513 17.13 -3.27 -4.33
C GLY A 513 17.02 -2.32 -3.14
N ILE A 514 17.80 -1.24 -3.12
CA ILE A 514 17.71 -0.21 -2.07
C ILE A 514 16.36 0.50 -2.16
N PHE A 515 15.93 0.92 -3.35
CA PHE A 515 14.66 1.63 -3.55
C PHE A 515 13.45 0.78 -3.15
N VAL A 516 13.38 -0.48 -3.60
CA VAL A 516 12.26 -1.38 -3.30
C VAL A 516 12.25 -1.77 -1.83
N CYS A 517 13.42 -1.98 -1.20
CA CYS A 517 13.49 -2.23 0.24
C CYS A 517 12.95 -1.03 1.04
N TRP A 518 13.34 0.18 0.66
CA TRP A 518 12.79 1.42 1.25
C TRP A 518 11.27 1.50 1.04
N TYR A 519 10.79 1.35 -0.20
CA TYR A 519 9.36 1.39 -0.54
C TYR A 519 8.53 0.43 0.33
N ILE A 520 8.96 -0.83 0.45
CA ILE A 520 8.22 -1.84 1.22
C ILE A 520 8.27 -1.50 2.71
N THR A 521 9.44 -1.27 3.28
CA THR A 521 9.56 -1.11 4.74
C THR A 521 8.90 0.15 5.29
N ALA A 522 8.87 1.24 4.52
CA ALA A 522 8.25 2.50 4.91
C ALA A 522 6.71 2.45 4.96
N GLY A 523 6.09 1.53 4.20
CA GLY A 523 4.63 1.46 4.04
C GLY A 523 3.92 0.40 4.87
N GLN A 524 4.63 -0.39 5.68
CA GLN A 524 4.06 -1.60 6.31
C GLN A 524 3.86 -1.47 7.82
N ALA A 525 2.85 -2.20 8.31
CA ALA A 525 2.57 -2.35 9.72
C ALA A 525 3.67 -3.15 10.43
N THR A 526 4.04 -2.71 11.63
CA THR A 526 5.06 -3.33 12.48
C THR A 526 4.42 -4.07 13.65
N GLN A 527 4.39 -5.39 13.63
CA GLN A 527 3.66 -6.26 14.57
C GLN A 527 4.45 -6.64 15.84
N SER A 528 5.75 -6.33 15.91
CA SER A 528 6.58 -6.56 17.11
C SER A 528 7.46 -5.36 17.39
N ILE A 529 7.82 -5.16 18.67
CA ILE A 529 8.79 -4.14 19.05
C ILE A 529 10.16 -4.57 18.49
N PRO A 530 10.77 -3.81 17.57
CA PRO A 530 12.05 -4.19 17.00
C PRO A 530 13.18 -3.90 18.00
N PHE A 531 14.29 -4.61 17.83
CA PHE A 531 15.47 -4.51 18.71
C PHE A 531 16.00 -3.08 18.85
N PHE A 532 15.84 -2.24 17.82
CA PHE A 532 16.29 -0.86 17.77
C PHE A 532 15.09 0.10 17.78
N SER A 533 14.35 0.14 18.89
CA SER A 533 13.28 1.14 19.13
C SER A 533 13.86 2.50 19.55
#